data_AF-M1Y4V4-F1
#
_entry.id   AF-M1Y4V4-F1
#
_cell.length_a   1.000
_cell.length_b   1.000
_cell.length_c   1.000
_cell.angle_alpha   90.00
_cell.angle_beta   90.00
_cell.angle_gamma   90.00
#
_symmetry.space_group_name_H-M   'P 1'
#
loop_
_entity.id
_entity.type
_entity.pdbx_description
1 polymer ?
#
loop_
_entity_poly.entity_id
_entity_poly.type
_entity_poly.pdbx_seq_one_letter_code
_entity_poly.pdbx_strand_id
1 'polypeptide(L)'
;MTTRPRLYRGDVVIGVLAVGLFGFFAAVFLGSGFGTAGAFPEGSVTASIGYALLNLPGGDIGGEGFLVSFIAIAVVLDAALDGALLLAKTEDEP
;
A
#
# COMPACT_ATOMS: atom_id res chain seq x y z
N MET A 1 50.90 4.48 11.27
CA MET A 1 51.32 5.66 10.46
C MET A 1 50.25 5.91 9.43
N THR A 2 49.54 7.03 9.49
CA THR A 2 48.54 7.40 8.47
C THR A 2 49.20 8.36 7.48
N THR A 3 49.13 8.01 6.20
CA THR A 3 49.69 8.82 5.11
C THR A 3 48.86 10.10 4.93
N ARG A 4 49.52 11.19 4.51
CA ARG A 4 48.85 12.48 4.29
C ARG A 4 47.76 12.33 3.19
N PRO A 5 46.55 12.88 3.39
CA PRO A 5 45.51 12.86 2.36
C PRO A 5 45.99 13.57 1.10
N ARG A 6 45.75 12.97 -0.07
CA ARG A 6 46.09 13.54 -1.39
C ARG A 6 44.80 13.74 -2.16
N LEU A 7 44.71 14.86 -2.89
CA LEU A 7 43.57 15.17 -3.74
C LEU A 7 43.44 14.09 -4.84
N TYR A 8 42.24 13.52 -4.98
CA TYR A 8 41.94 12.57 -6.06
C TYR A 8 41.90 13.31 -7.41
N ARG A 9 42.66 12.82 -8.40
CA ARG A 9 42.79 13.40 -9.75
C ARG A 9 42.33 12.43 -10.86
N GLY A 10 41.67 11.34 -10.50
CA GLY A 10 41.14 10.36 -11.44
C GLY A 10 39.78 10.80 -12.02
N ASP A 11 39.03 9.85 -12.57
CA ASP A 11 37.74 10.12 -13.18
C ASP A 11 36.74 10.74 -12.19
N VAL A 12 36.21 11.91 -12.53
CA VAL A 12 35.27 12.71 -11.73
C VAL A 12 33.81 12.50 -12.13
N VAL A 13 33.52 11.67 -13.14
CA VAL A 13 32.17 11.46 -13.67
C VAL A 13 31.18 11.09 -12.56
N ILE A 14 31.55 10.20 -11.64
CA ILE A 14 30.70 9.80 -10.51
C ILE A 14 30.42 10.98 -9.58
N GLY A 15 31.43 11.83 -9.32
CA GLY A 15 31.28 13.02 -8.49
C GLY A 15 30.34 14.04 -9.13
N VAL A 16 30.45 14.24 -10.45
CA VAL A 16 29.55 15.11 -11.21
C VAL A 16 28.11 14.57 -11.19
N LEU A 17 27.92 13.26 -11.37
CA LEU A 17 26.61 12.62 -11.28
C LEU A 17 26.00 12.77 -9.88
N ALA A 18 26.81 12.63 -8.83
CA ALA A 18 26.36 12.82 -7.45
C ALA A 18 25.91 14.26 -7.18
N VAL A 19 26.65 15.26 -7.67
CA VAL A 19 26.25 16.67 -7.56
C VAL A 19 24.97 16.95 -8.37
N GLY A 20 24.84 16.37 -9.56
CA GLY A 20 23.63 16.47 -10.36
C GLY A 20 22.40 15.88 -9.65
N LEU A 21 22.55 14.69 -9.07
CA LEU A 21 21.48 14.05 -8.30
C LEU A 21 21.12 14.84 -7.04
N PHE A 22 22.12 15.40 -6.35
CA PHE A 22 21.89 16.29 -5.21
C PHE A 22 21.10 17.54 -5.62
N GLY A 23 21.47 18.19 -6.72
CA GLY A 23 20.75 19.33 -7.27
C GLY A 23 19.31 18.99 -7.64
N PHE A 24 19.09 17.81 -8.23
CA PHE A 24 17.75 17.31 -8.54
C PHE A 24 16.89 17.15 -7.28
N PHE A 25 17.41 16.48 -6.24
CA PHE A 25 16.66 16.33 -4.98
C PHE A 25 16.42 17.66 -4.28
N ALA A 26 17.40 18.57 -4.28
CA ALA A 26 17.20 19.92 -3.75
C ALA A 26 16.07 20.64 -4.50
N ALA A 27 16.05 20.59 -5.83
CA ALA A 27 14.99 21.20 -6.62
C ALA A 27 13.61 20.59 -6.31
N VAL A 28 13.54 19.26 -6.16
CA VAL A 28 12.31 18.57 -5.77
C VAL A 28 11.86 19.01 -4.38
N PHE A 29 12.74 19.01 -3.37
CA PHE A 29 12.35 19.35 -2.00
C PHE A 29 11.99 20.82 -1.81
N LEU A 30 12.68 21.74 -2.49
CA LEU A 30 12.35 23.16 -2.44
C LEU A 30 11.11 23.49 -3.30
N GLY A 31 10.87 22.75 -4.37
CA GLY A 31 9.72 22.93 -5.25
C GLY A 31 8.47 22.19 -4.79
N SER A 32 8.61 21.16 -3.96
CA SER A 32 7.49 20.40 -3.42
C SER A 32 6.87 21.15 -2.24
N GLY A 33 5.60 21.49 -2.37
CA GLY A 33 4.77 21.81 -1.22
C GLY A 33 4.07 20.55 -0.73
N PHE A 34 4.11 20.29 0.58
CA PHE A 34 3.00 19.58 1.19
C PHE A 34 1.84 20.58 1.20
N GLY A 35 0.81 20.34 0.40
CA GLY A 35 -0.38 21.18 0.41
C GLY A 35 -0.96 21.31 1.83
N THR A 36 -1.98 22.15 2.01
CA THR A 36 -2.71 22.17 3.27
C THR A 36 -3.34 20.79 3.51
N ALA A 37 -2.97 20.14 4.62
CA ALA A 37 -3.67 18.93 5.05
C ALA A 37 -5.15 19.28 5.22
N GLY A 38 -6.01 18.71 4.37
CA GLY A 38 -7.45 18.85 4.49
C GLY A 38 -7.97 18.08 5.70
N ALA A 39 -9.13 18.48 6.22
CA ALA A 39 -9.89 17.61 7.11
C ALA A 39 -10.24 16.30 6.39
N PHE A 40 -10.45 15.21 7.13
CA PHE A 40 -11.00 13.99 6.55
C PHE A 40 -12.32 14.29 5.84
N PRO A 41 -12.61 13.64 4.71
CA PRO A 41 -13.88 13.80 4.03
C PRO A 41 -15.04 13.54 5.00
N GLU A 42 -16.05 14.41 4.96
CA GLU A 42 -17.26 14.22 5.73
C GLU A 42 -18.05 13.01 5.21
N GLY A 43 -18.69 12.28 6.10
CA GLY A 43 -19.50 11.11 5.75
C GLY A 43 -19.22 9.89 6.61
N SER A 44 -20.00 8.83 6.39
CA SER A 44 -19.85 7.59 7.15
C SER A 44 -18.77 6.70 6.56
N VAL A 45 -17.68 6.50 7.30
CA VAL A 45 -16.61 5.55 6.95
C VAL A 45 -17.17 4.14 6.78
N THR A 46 -18.01 3.70 7.72
CA THR A 46 -18.61 2.36 7.69
C THR A 46 -19.49 2.17 6.45
N ALA A 47 -20.29 3.18 6.09
CA ALA A 47 -21.12 3.11 4.88
C ALA A 47 -20.26 3.05 3.62
N SER A 48 -19.23 3.90 3.53
CA SER A 48 -18.32 3.95 2.38
C SER A 48 -17.56 2.62 2.20
N ILE A 49 -17.15 1.96 3.30
CA ILE A 49 -16.59 0.61 3.26
C ILE A 49 -17.61 -0.38 2.71
N GLY A 50 -18.87 -0.32 3.15
CA GLY A 50 -19.94 -1.18 2.63
C GLY A 50 -20.14 -1.04 1.12
N TYR A 51 -20.16 0.20 0.60
CA TYR A 51 -20.22 0.47 -0.84
C TYR A 51 -18.99 -0.07 -1.58
N ALA A 52 -17.79 0.14 -1.04
CA ALA A 52 -16.54 -0.34 -1.63
C ALA A 52 -16.46 -1.89 -1.68
N LEU A 53 -16.92 -2.59 -0.63
CA LEU A 53 -16.94 -4.05 -0.57
C LEU A 53 -17.73 -4.69 -1.70
N LEU A 54 -18.83 -4.05 -2.11
CA LEU A 54 -19.72 -4.55 -3.16
C LEU A 54 -19.49 -3.85 -4.51
N ASN A 55 -18.47 -2.99 -4.62
CA ASN A 55 -18.19 -2.17 -5.80
C ASN A 55 -19.41 -1.35 -6.26
N LEU A 56 -20.15 -0.79 -5.31
CA LEU A 56 -21.33 0.03 -5.53
C LEU A 56 -20.99 1.53 -5.47
N PRO A 57 -21.68 2.38 -6.24
CA PRO A 57 -21.56 3.83 -6.11
C PRO A 57 -22.26 4.33 -4.83
N GLY A 58 -21.86 5.51 -4.33
CA GLY A 58 -22.58 6.20 -3.24
C GLY A 58 -21.84 6.30 -1.90
N GLY A 59 -20.57 5.90 -1.83
CA GLY A 59 -19.73 6.19 -0.67
C GLY A 59 -19.33 7.67 -0.64
N ASP A 60 -19.50 8.32 0.52
CA ASP A 60 -19.06 9.70 0.76
C ASP A 60 -17.52 9.82 0.72
N ILE A 61 -16.84 8.73 1.07
CA ILE A 61 -15.38 8.62 1.12
C ILE A 61 -14.92 7.72 -0.03
N GLY A 62 -14.08 8.27 -0.91
CA GLY A 62 -13.52 7.54 -2.05
C GLY A 62 -12.62 6.38 -1.62
N GLY A 63 -12.70 5.25 -2.33
CA GLY A 63 -11.89 4.07 -2.10
C GLY A 63 -11.92 3.11 -3.30
N GLU A 64 -11.02 2.13 -3.30
CA GLU A 64 -11.02 1.07 -4.31
C GLU A 64 -12.14 0.05 -4.06
N GLY A 65 -12.62 -0.59 -5.14
CA GLY A 65 -13.61 -1.66 -5.04
C GLY A 65 -12.98 -2.98 -4.61
N PHE A 66 -13.61 -3.67 -3.64
CA PHE A 66 -13.11 -4.92 -3.07
C PHE A 66 -13.97 -6.15 -3.40
N LEU A 67 -14.80 -6.08 -4.45
CA LEU A 67 -15.74 -7.15 -4.79
C LEU A 67 -15.05 -8.51 -4.99
N VAL A 68 -13.92 -8.54 -5.68
CA VAL A 68 -13.16 -9.79 -5.89
C VAL A 68 -12.70 -10.38 -4.56
N SER A 69 -12.14 -9.56 -3.68
CA SER A 69 -11.70 -10.00 -2.35
C SER A 69 -12.88 -10.46 -1.48
N PHE A 70 -14.01 -9.77 -1.54
CA PHE A 70 -15.24 -10.16 -0.84
C PHE A 70 -15.72 -11.55 -1.27
N ILE A 71 -15.78 -11.81 -2.57
CA ILE A 71 -16.17 -13.13 -3.11
C ILE A 71 -15.13 -14.21 -2.77
N ALA A 72 -13.83 -13.89 -2.86
CA ALA A 72 -12.78 -14.83 -2.50
C ALA A 72 -12.88 -15.26 -1.02
N ILE A 73 -13.15 -14.31 -0.12
CA ILE A 73 -13.39 -14.61 1.30
C ILE A 73 -14.63 -15.50 1.45
N ALA A 74 -15.72 -15.22 0.75
CA ALA A 74 -16.93 -16.03 0.80
C ALA A 74 -16.66 -17.49 0.39
N VAL A 75 -15.92 -17.71 -0.72
CA VAL A 75 -15.53 -19.06 -1.18
C VAL A 75 -14.64 -19.77 -0.15
N VAL A 76 -13.67 -19.06 0.44
CA VAL A 76 -12.79 -19.65 1.45
C VAL A 76 -13.58 -20.02 2.71
N LEU A 77 -14.50 -19.17 3.15
CA LEU A 77 -15.33 -19.45 4.32
C LEU A 77 -16.29 -20.62 4.08
N ASP A 78 -16.85 -20.74 2.88
CA ASP A 78 -17.71 -21.86 2.47
C ASP A 78 -16.93 -23.19 2.49
N ALA A 79 -15.76 -23.24 1.84
CA ALA A 79 -14.91 -24.42 1.85
C ALA A 79 -14.40 -24.78 3.26
N ALA A 80 -14.11 -23.78 4.09
CA ALA A 80 -13.72 -24.00 5.48
C ALA A 80 -14.86 -24.58 6.32
N LEU A 81 -16.10 -24.11 6.10
CA LEU A 81 -17.29 -24.65 6.75
C LEU A 81 -17.55 -26.10 6.32
N ASP A 82 -17.48 -26.38 5.02
CA ASP A 82 -17.63 -27.75 4.49
C ASP A 82 -16.53 -28.68 5.01
N GLY A 83 -15.29 -28.21 5.05
CA GLY A 83 -14.17 -28.95 5.62
C GLY A 83 -14.38 -29.25 7.11
N ALA A 84 -14.85 -28.26 7.88
CA ALA A 84 -15.17 -28.45 9.29
C ALA A 84 -16.31 -29.47 9.49
N LEU A 85 -17.36 -29.40 8.66
CA LEU A 85 -18.48 -30.35 8.70
C LEU A 85 -18.06 -31.77 8.31
N LEU A 86 -17.22 -31.92 7.29
CA LEU A 86 -16.69 -33.23 6.88
C LEU A 86 -15.84 -33.84 7.99
N LEU A 87 -14.98 -33.05 8.65
CA LEU A 87 -14.15 -33.50 9.77
C LEU A 87 -14.96 -33.82 11.03
N ALA A 88 -16.09 -33.14 11.24
CA ALA A 88 -16.95 -33.38 12.39
C ALA A 88 -17.76 -34.67 12.29
N LYS A 89 -18.01 -35.19 11.08
CA LYS A 89 -18.75 -36.43 10.87
C LYS A 89 -17.88 -37.64 11.25
N THR A 90 -18.40 -38.48 12.14
CA THR A 90 -17.79 -39.77 12.51
C THR A 90 -18.58 -40.90 11.85
N GLU A 91 -17.91 -41.93 11.33
CA GLU A 91 -18.56 -43.02 10.57
C GLU A 91 -19.37 -44.02 11.43
N ASP A 92 -19.46 -43.80 12.75
CA ASP A 92 -20.07 -44.73 13.72
C ASP A 92 -21.43 -44.28 14.29
N GLU A 93 -22.13 -43.35 13.63
CA GLU A 93 -23.53 -43.05 13.96
C GLU A 93 -24.46 -43.95 13.13
N PRO A 94 -25.31 -44.81 13.76
CA PRO A 94 -26.18 -45.76 13.06
C PRO A 94 -27.29 -45.09 12.23
#